data_AF-A0A7S2H2V0-F1
#
_entry.id   AF-A0A7S2H2V0-F1
#
_cell.length_a   1.000
_cell.length_b   1.000
_cell.length_c   1.000
_cell.angle_alpha   90.00
_cell.angle_beta   90.00
_cell.angle_gamma   90.00
#
_symmetry.space_group_name_H-M   'P 1'
#
loop_
_entity.id
_entity.type
_entity.pdbx_description
1 polymer ?
#
loop_
_entity_poly.entity_id
_entity_poly.type
_entity_poly.pdbx_seq_one_letter_code
_entity_poly.pdbx_strand_id
1 'polypeptide(L)'
;DVRSANVTAVSALANILKSSLGPQGLDKMLVDDIGDVTITNDGATILKQLEVEHPAAKVLVELANLQDTEVGDGTTSVVIIAAELLKRANELVKNNIHPTTIIA
;
A
#
# COMPACT_ATOMS: atom_id res chain seq x y z
N ASP A 1 3.90 -17.74 -9.71
CA ASP A 1 5.02 -17.58 -8.77
C ASP A 1 4.62 -16.59 -7.69
N VAL A 2 4.72 -16.98 -6.42
CA VAL A 2 4.09 -16.28 -5.27
C VAL A 2 4.70 -14.88 -5.07
N ARG A 3 6.00 -14.72 -5.31
CA ARG A 3 6.69 -13.42 -5.20
C ARG A 3 6.12 -12.37 -6.14
N SER A 4 5.89 -12.76 -7.40
CA SER A 4 5.28 -11.85 -8.39
C SER A 4 3.85 -11.48 -8.00
N ALA A 5 3.06 -12.44 -7.48
CA ALA A 5 1.70 -12.16 -7.00
C ALA A 5 1.71 -11.16 -5.82
N ASN A 6 2.61 -11.33 -4.86
CA ASN A 6 2.78 -10.41 -3.73
C ASN A 6 3.07 -8.98 -4.23
N VAL A 7 4.02 -8.81 -5.16
CA VAL A 7 4.38 -7.51 -5.71
C VAL A 7 3.23 -6.87 -6.47
N THR A 8 2.49 -7.66 -7.27
CA THR A 8 1.33 -7.14 -8.01
C THR A 8 0.23 -6.65 -7.06
N ALA A 9 -0.11 -7.42 -6.03
CA ALA A 9 -1.13 -7.04 -5.05
C ALA A 9 -0.76 -5.75 -4.30
N VAL A 10 0.49 -5.67 -3.85
CA VAL A 10 1.03 -4.49 -3.16
C VAL A 10 1.11 -3.27 -4.08
N SER A 11 1.53 -3.46 -5.34
CA SER A 11 1.62 -2.37 -6.31
C SER A 11 0.24 -1.80 -6.65
N ALA A 12 -0.80 -2.64 -6.67
CA ALA A 12 -2.17 -2.20 -6.89
C ALA A 12 -2.63 -1.25 -5.77
N LEU A 13 -2.41 -1.62 -4.50
CA LEU A 13 -2.71 -0.74 -3.36
C LEU A 13 -1.95 0.59 -3.44
N ALA A 14 -0.65 0.55 -3.72
CA ALA A 14 0.16 1.76 -3.82
C ALA A 14 -0.32 2.69 -4.94
N ASN A 15 -0.79 2.15 -6.06
CA ASN A 15 -1.33 2.95 -7.17
C ASN A 15 -2.64 3.65 -6.80
N ILE A 16 -3.49 3.06 -5.95
CA ILE A 16 -4.70 3.71 -5.43
C ILE A 16 -4.33 4.94 -4.62
N LEU A 17 -3.31 4.82 -3.77
CA LEU A 17 -2.88 5.87 -2.84
C LEU A 17 -1.99 6.96 -3.47
N LYS A 18 -1.28 6.65 -4.56
CA LYS A 18 -0.32 7.58 -5.18
C LYS A 18 -0.90 8.94 -5.56
N SER A 19 -2.13 8.99 -6.08
CA SER A 19 -2.74 10.26 -6.47
C SER A 19 -3.24 11.10 -5.30
N SER A 20 -3.25 10.53 -4.09
CA SER A 20 -3.67 11.15 -2.83
C SER A 20 -2.47 11.65 -2.01
N LEU A 21 -1.25 11.37 -2.47
CA LEU A 21 -0.04 11.80 -1.80
C LEU A 21 0.29 13.28 -2.06
N GLY A 22 0.54 14.01 -0.99
CA GLY A 22 1.10 15.37 -1.03
C GLY A 22 0.03 16.48 -0.98
N PRO A 23 0.47 17.76 -1.00
CA PRO A 23 -0.42 18.92 -0.86
C PRO A 23 -1.32 19.15 -2.08
N GLN A 24 -0.99 18.55 -3.23
CA GLN A 24 -1.86 18.49 -4.42
C GLN A 24 -2.51 17.10 -4.58
N GLY A 25 -2.53 16.30 -3.51
CA GLY A 25 -3.23 15.03 -3.48
C GLY A 25 -4.72 15.24 -3.69
N LEU A 26 -5.34 14.37 -4.48
CA LEU A 26 -6.76 14.40 -4.75
C LEU A 26 -7.49 13.44 -3.81
N ASP A 27 -8.66 13.88 -3.36
CA ASP A 27 -9.56 13.07 -2.55
C ASP A 27 -10.05 11.85 -3.34
N LYS A 28 -10.29 10.76 -2.61
CA LYS A 28 -10.91 9.56 -3.13
C LYS A 28 -12.35 9.50 -2.69
N MET A 29 -13.22 9.20 -3.65
CA MET A 29 -14.59 8.83 -3.40
C MET A 29 -14.66 7.31 -3.24
N LEU A 30 -15.09 6.87 -2.07
CA LEU A 30 -15.30 5.49 -1.70
C LEU A 30 -16.80 5.30 -1.54
N VAL A 31 -17.35 4.28 -2.18
CA VAL A 31 -18.78 3.96 -2.16
C VAL A 31 -18.90 2.54 -1.64
N ASP A 32 -19.66 2.34 -0.58
CA ASP A 32 -19.92 1.01 -0.03
C ASP A 32 -21.06 0.29 -0.78
N ASP A 33 -21.32 -0.97 -0.41
CA ASP A 33 -22.37 -1.79 -1.03
C ASP A 33 -23.80 -1.29 -0.74
N ILE A 34 -23.96 -0.47 0.30
CA ILE A 34 -25.25 0.08 0.74
C ILE A 34 -25.53 1.43 0.05
N GLY A 35 -24.49 2.04 -0.55
CA GLY A 35 -24.54 3.32 -1.26
C GLY A 35 -24.05 4.51 -0.44
N ASP A 36 -23.50 4.31 0.76
CA ASP A 36 -22.88 5.37 1.54
C ASP A 36 -21.57 5.81 0.88
N VAL A 37 -21.38 7.14 0.80
CA VAL A 37 -20.25 7.76 0.12
C VAL A 37 -19.33 8.41 1.14
N THR A 38 -18.08 7.95 1.19
CA THR A 38 -17.00 8.59 1.94
C THR A 38 -16.04 9.27 0.98
N ILE A 39 -15.76 10.56 1.22
CA ILE A 39 -14.73 11.31 0.47
C ILE A 39 -13.58 11.59 1.41
N THR A 40 -12.38 11.09 1.10
CA THR A 40 -11.20 11.27 1.96
C THR A 40 -9.90 11.23 1.19
N ASN A 41 -8.89 11.94 1.70
CA ASN A 41 -7.50 11.87 1.23
C ASN A 41 -6.59 11.10 2.21
N ASP A 42 -7.12 10.68 3.36
CA ASP A 42 -6.32 9.95 4.34
C ASP A 42 -6.10 8.50 3.89
N GLY A 43 -4.84 8.13 3.71
CA GLY A 43 -4.44 6.79 3.30
C GLY A 43 -4.87 5.69 4.25
N ALA A 44 -4.90 5.93 5.57
CA ALA A 44 -5.34 4.93 6.53
C ALA A 44 -6.85 4.67 6.40
N THR A 45 -7.66 5.71 6.30
CA THR A 45 -9.10 5.58 6.07
C THR A 45 -9.40 4.91 4.73
N ILE A 46 -8.70 5.28 3.65
CA ILE A 46 -8.85 4.64 2.33
C ILE A 46 -8.57 3.13 2.43
N LEU A 47 -7.48 2.75 3.10
CA LEU A 47 -7.09 1.34 3.25
C LEU A 47 -8.01 0.54 4.17
N LYS A 48 -8.60 1.16 5.20
CA LYS A 48 -9.58 0.52 6.10
C LYS A 48 -10.89 0.20 5.39
N GLN A 49 -11.30 1.04 4.44
CA GLN A 49 -12.55 0.85 3.67
C GLN A 49 -12.39 -0.08 2.46
N LEU A 50 -11.15 -0.34 2.02
CA LEU A 50 -10.88 -1.28 0.94
C LEU A 50 -10.93 -2.73 1.44
N GLU A 51 -11.74 -3.56 0.80
CA GLU A 51 -11.74 -5.00 1.03
C GLU A 51 -10.51 -5.66 0.37
N VAL A 52 -9.45 -5.82 1.16
CA VAL A 52 -8.19 -6.43 0.69
C VAL A 52 -8.19 -7.92 0.99
N GLU A 53 -8.25 -8.76 -0.05
CA GLU A 53 -8.20 -10.23 0.11
C GLU A 53 -6.76 -10.77 0.28
N HIS A 54 -5.81 -10.19 -0.46
CA HIS A 54 -4.47 -10.76 -0.59
C HIS A 54 -3.63 -10.59 0.70
N PRO A 55 -3.02 -11.64 1.27
CA PRO A 55 -2.30 -11.56 2.55
C PRO A 55 -1.17 -10.53 2.58
N ALA A 56 -0.34 -10.47 1.53
CA ALA A 56 0.75 -9.48 1.45
C ALA A 56 0.25 -8.03 1.42
N ALA A 57 -0.96 -7.81 0.90
CA ALA A 57 -1.58 -6.49 0.85
C ALA A 57 -2.19 -6.12 2.22
N LYS A 58 -2.77 -7.09 2.95
CA LYS A 58 -3.22 -6.90 4.34
C LYS A 58 -2.09 -6.44 5.27
N VAL A 59 -0.88 -6.96 5.11
CA VAL A 59 0.30 -6.51 5.87
C VAL A 59 0.56 -5.01 5.68
N LEU A 60 0.35 -4.47 4.47
CA LEU A 60 0.49 -3.02 4.23
C LEU A 60 -0.64 -2.19 4.81
N VAL A 61 -1.87 -2.73 4.84
CA VAL A 61 -3.00 -2.09 5.54
C VAL A 61 -2.70 -1.98 7.04
N GLU A 62 -2.21 -3.05 7.65
CA GLU A 62 -1.79 -3.05 9.05
C GLU A 62 -0.64 -2.07 9.31
N LEU A 63 0.37 -2.03 8.42
CA LEU A 63 1.47 -1.06 8.49
C LEU A 63 0.97 0.39 8.48
N ALA A 64 0.02 0.72 7.60
CA ALA A 64 -0.57 2.05 7.53
C ALA A 64 -1.34 2.40 8.80
N ASN A 65 -2.10 1.45 9.35
CA ASN A 65 -2.85 1.64 10.60
C ASN A 65 -1.93 1.83 11.82
N LEU A 66 -0.80 1.13 11.87
CA LEU A 66 0.20 1.33 12.92
C LEU A 66 0.83 2.73 12.81
N GLN A 67 1.18 3.16 11.60
CA GLN A 67 1.71 4.51 11.36
C GLN A 67 0.70 5.61 11.77
N ASP A 68 -0.57 5.42 11.46
CA ASP A 68 -1.69 6.28 11.87
C ASP A 68 -1.83 6.36 13.41
N THR A 69 -1.69 5.22 14.10
CA THR A 69 -1.83 5.16 15.56
C THR A 69 -0.65 5.78 16.30
N GLU A 70 0.57 5.56 15.81
CA GLU A 70 1.81 5.99 16.49
C GLU A 70 2.13 7.47 16.22
N VAL A 71 1.93 7.94 14.99
CA VAL A 71 2.35 9.29 14.57
C VAL A 71 1.18 10.14 14.05
N GLY A 72 0.14 9.50 13.49
CA GLY A 72 -1.00 10.20 12.90
C GLY A 72 -0.72 10.85 11.54
N ASP A 73 0.44 10.58 10.94
CA ASP A 73 0.82 11.09 9.61
C ASP A 73 1.77 10.11 8.90
N GLY A 74 1.91 10.25 7.59
CA GLY A 74 2.80 9.44 6.75
C GLY A 74 2.20 8.10 6.32
N THR A 75 0.91 7.88 6.55
CA THR A 75 0.17 6.64 6.21
C THR A 75 0.26 6.31 4.71
N THR A 76 0.07 7.32 3.85
CA THR A 76 0.19 7.18 2.39
C THR A 76 1.65 6.96 1.95
N SER A 77 2.58 7.70 2.54
CA SER A 77 4.01 7.64 2.20
C SER A 77 4.63 6.29 2.53
N VAL A 78 4.35 5.75 3.73
CA VAL A 78 4.93 4.48 4.19
C VAL A 78 4.52 3.32 3.29
N VAL A 79 3.26 3.30 2.84
CA VAL A 79 2.74 2.25 1.95
C VAL A 79 3.37 2.32 0.57
N ILE A 80 3.52 3.54 0.01
CA ILE A 80 4.14 3.73 -1.32
C ILE A 80 5.62 3.33 -1.28
N ILE A 81 6.34 3.70 -0.23
CA ILE A 81 7.75 3.34 -0.06
C ILE A 81 7.90 1.81 0.06
N ALA A 82 7.10 1.17 0.93
CA ALA A 82 7.14 -0.29 1.11
C ALA A 82 6.84 -1.04 -0.20
N ALA A 83 5.87 -0.55 -0.98
CA ALA A 83 5.54 -1.14 -2.26
C ALA A 83 6.67 -1.02 -3.30
N GLU A 84 7.32 0.15 -3.38
CA GLU A 84 8.42 0.36 -4.29
C GLU A 84 9.66 -0.46 -3.89
N LEU A 85 9.94 -0.62 -2.59
CA LEU A 85 10.99 -1.51 -2.09
C LEU A 85 10.75 -2.96 -2.51
N LEU A 86 9.52 -3.47 -2.34
CA LEU A 86 9.16 -4.83 -2.76
C LEU A 86 9.30 -5.03 -4.27
N LYS A 87 8.88 -4.04 -5.06
CA LYS A 87 9.02 -4.07 -6.52
C LYS A 87 10.49 -4.17 -6.94
N ARG A 88 11.35 -3.28 -6.42
CA ARG A 88 12.79 -3.28 -6.74
C ARG A 88 13.51 -4.52 -6.20
N ALA A 89 13.17 -4.98 -5.00
CA ALA A 89 13.70 -6.22 -4.46
C ALA A 89 13.39 -7.42 -5.37
N ASN A 90 12.18 -7.49 -5.92
CA ASN A 90 11.80 -8.56 -6.84
C ASN A 90 12.58 -8.49 -8.18
N GLU A 91 12.93 -7.31 -8.67
CA GLU A 91 13.82 -7.17 -9.84
C GLU A 91 15.22 -7.70 -9.55
N LEU A 92 15.78 -7.42 -8.38
CA LEU A 92 17.07 -7.96 -7.95
C LEU A 92 17.05 -9.49 -7.81
N VAL A 93 15.97 -10.05 -7.26
CA VAL A 93 15.78 -11.51 -7.19
C VAL A 93 15.72 -12.13 -8.58
N LYS A 94 15.06 -11.49 -9.54
CA LYS A 94 15.05 -11.94 -10.95
C LYS A 94 16.44 -11.91 -11.58
N ASN A 95 17.33 -11.04 -11.10
CA ASN A 95 18.74 -10.98 -11.48
C ASN A 95 19.62 -12.00 -10.72
N ASN A 96 19.02 -13.05 -10.13
CA ASN A 96 19.69 -14.11 -9.36
C ASN A 96 20.40 -13.64 -8.08
N ILE A 97 20.03 -12.49 -7.52
CA ILE A 97 20.53 -12.05 -6.22
C ILE A 97 19.68 -12.69 -5.11
N HIS A 98 20.33 -13.31 -4.13
CA HIS A 98 19.63 -14.00 -3.04
C HIS A 98 18.87 -12.98 -2.15
N PRO A 99 17.58 -13.22 -1.80
CA PRO A 99 16.79 -12.28 -0.99
C PRO A 99 17.44 -11.85 0.33
N THR A 100 18.15 -12.76 1.00
CA THR A 100 18.88 -12.44 2.25
C THR A 100 19.93 -11.35 2.05
N THR A 101 20.59 -11.31 0.88
CA THR A 101 21.57 -10.27 0.54
C THR A 101 20.90 -8.94 0.22
N ILE A 102 19.63 -8.94 -0.19
CA ILE A 102 18.87 -7.72 -0.48
C ILE A 102 18.33 -7.08 0.81
N ILE A 103 18.02 -7.92 1.81
CA ILE A 103 17.50 -7.48 3.12
C ILE A 103 18.63 -7.00 4.04
N ALA A 104 19.80 -7.64 3.96
CA ALA A 104 21.00 -7.32 4.75
C ALA A 104 21.63 -5.98 4.33
#